data_AF-A0A081AXF6-F1
#
_entry.id   AF-A0A081AXF6-F1
#
_cell.length_a   1.000
_cell.length_b   1.000
_cell.length_c   1.000
_cell.angle_alpha   90.00
_cell.angle_beta   90.00
_cell.angle_gamma   90.00
#
_symmetry.space_group_name_H-M   'P 1'
#
loop_
_entity.id
_entity.type
_entity.pdbx_description
1 polymer ?
#
loop_
_entity_poly.entity_id
_entity_poly.type
_entity_poly.pdbx_seq_one_letter_code
_entity_poly.pdbx_strand_id
1 'polypeptide(L)'
;MVPGQLGTMITSLIIYVSLEVLSFVMLHFALKRKFNLSALYQLAFVLETHVVKLQSRLFVWIVFILQFTLQHYGVDFTFQFVWRPSRDNSRDLPTFSNLPARMNPDVLDFLLADDPLGCLRPRPAIKANNIMSQAMISSFSMDVSTYSSDLYEYPATNRPVNGLPNAFVMCWENVLVPTKWMRQHLGLRPSVSALQAAKQRVLRTPNLQAALASVEQDLIQLLNSVSAYGPLFIVSEEGVQFVEAMCKTFFPRLAYCLGSTTMMTSVHVIGAPTRFQSAADKAAWRVNLLQSLCRDRLFGGAPQRIFDPIMGKFGLVVVSPHQTDIAACGDAYKAAPYVVAKSVHVQNARHLTLEQFTLHLRTLAEYVPQATPCDTSFAIQL
;
A
#
# COMPACT_ATOMS: atom_id res chain seq x y z
N MET A 1 -8.48 33.34 47.14
CA MET A 1 -7.13 32.87 46.77
C MET A 1 -6.15 33.31 47.86
N VAL A 2 -5.21 32.45 48.26
CA VAL A 2 -4.25 32.74 49.34
C VAL A 2 -3.00 33.42 48.74
N PRO A 3 -2.50 34.54 49.30
CA PRO A 3 -1.44 35.35 48.67
C PRO A 3 -0.09 34.63 48.46
N GLY A 4 0.16 33.51 49.14
CA GLY A 4 1.38 32.71 48.96
C GLY A 4 1.41 31.80 47.72
N GLN A 5 0.27 31.45 47.13
CA GLN A 5 0.24 30.50 46.01
C GLN A 5 0.55 31.10 44.64
N LEU A 6 0.39 32.42 44.48
CA LEU A 6 0.69 33.10 43.22
C LEU A 6 2.20 33.08 42.92
N GLY A 7 3.05 33.27 43.94
CA GLY A 7 4.50 33.26 43.79
C GLY A 7 5.05 31.90 43.35
N THR A 8 4.57 30.80 43.92
CA THR A 8 4.97 29.45 43.52
C THR A 8 4.47 29.08 42.12
N MET A 9 3.25 29.44 41.75
CA MET A 9 2.75 29.25 40.37
C MET A 9 3.58 30.04 39.34
N ILE A 10 3.89 31.31 39.61
CA ILE A 10 4.76 32.13 38.75
C ILE A 10 6.16 31.52 38.64
N THR A 11 6.72 31.01 39.75
CA THR A 11 8.05 30.39 39.76
C THR A 11 8.08 29.12 38.91
N SER A 12 7.09 28.23 39.06
CA SER A 12 6.96 27.03 38.23
C SER A 12 6.75 27.37 36.75
N LEU A 13 5.99 28.42 36.44
CA LEU A 13 5.80 28.90 35.07
C LEU A 13 7.13 29.39 34.46
N ILE A 14 7.90 30.20 35.20
CA ILE A 14 9.20 30.71 34.75
C ILE A 14 10.20 29.57 34.51
N ILE A 15 10.24 28.57 35.40
CA ILE A 15 11.09 27.38 35.23
C ILE A 15 10.67 26.59 33.99
N TYR A 16 9.37 26.37 33.78
CA TYR A 16 8.85 25.66 32.61
C TYR A 16 9.21 26.39 31.31
N VAL A 17 8.93 27.70 31.22
CA VAL A 17 9.27 28.53 30.04
C VAL A 17 10.78 28.54 29.79
N SER A 18 11.60 28.60 30.84
CA SER A 18 13.07 28.55 30.71
C SER A 18 13.57 27.21 30.16
N LEU A 19 13.00 26.10 30.63
CA LEU A 19 13.31 24.75 30.12
C LEU A 19 12.84 24.57 28.67
N GLU A 20 11.66 25.08 28.32
CA GLU A 20 11.13 25.00 26.97
C GLU A 20 12.00 25.81 25.98
N VAL A 21 12.35 27.05 26.31
CA VAL A 21 13.30 27.86 25.53
C VAL A 21 14.67 27.16 25.42
N LEU A 22 15.21 26.61 26.51
CA LEU A 22 16.47 25.89 26.49
C LEU A 22 16.41 24.65 25.58
N SER A 23 15.31 23.89 25.63
CA SER A 23 15.09 22.72 24.77
C SER A 23 15.00 23.11 23.29
N PHE A 24 14.36 24.24 22.98
CA PHE A 24 14.23 24.75 21.62
C PHE A 24 15.58 25.23 21.07
N VAL A 25 16.38 25.92 21.89
CA VAL A 25 17.75 26.34 21.54
C VAL A 25 18.66 25.13 21.34
N MET A 26 18.59 24.12 22.21
CA MET A 26 19.38 22.89 22.07
C MET A 26 18.98 22.09 20.82
N LEU A 27 17.68 21.99 20.52
CA LEU A 27 17.18 21.37 19.29
C LEU A 27 17.66 22.14 18.05
N HIS A 28 17.56 23.47 18.04
CA HIS A 28 18.06 24.32 16.95
C HIS A 28 19.57 24.13 16.73
N PHE A 29 20.36 24.11 17.81
CA PHE A 29 21.80 23.90 17.73
C PHE A 29 22.17 22.48 17.26
N ALA A 30 21.45 21.46 17.72
CA ALA A 30 21.63 20.08 17.27
C ALA A 30 21.29 19.91 15.77
N LEU A 31 20.19 20.51 15.31
CA LEU A 31 19.79 20.52 13.90
C LEU A 31 20.83 21.24 13.04
N LYS A 32 21.27 22.44 13.44
CA LYS A 32 22.30 23.21 12.72
C LYS A 32 23.62 22.46 12.65
N ARG A 33 24.06 21.83 13.75
CA ARG A 33 25.33 21.08 13.85
C ARG A 33 25.32 19.74 13.10
N LYS A 34 24.17 19.04 13.01
CA LYS A 34 24.07 17.76 12.26
C LYS A 34 23.75 17.93 10.78
N PHE A 35 23.03 18.98 10.37
CA PHE A 35 22.46 19.07 9.03
C PHE A 35 22.88 20.30 8.20
N ASN A 36 23.61 21.28 8.76
CA ASN A 36 24.01 22.53 8.08
C ASN A 36 22.85 23.35 7.45
N LEU A 37 21.59 23.03 7.79
CA LEU A 37 20.39 23.71 7.30
C LEU A 37 19.88 24.72 8.31
N SER A 38 19.55 25.93 7.85
CA SER A 38 18.90 26.94 8.68
C SER A 38 17.41 26.64 8.82
N ALA A 39 17.04 25.89 9.86
CA ALA A 39 15.66 25.52 10.13
C ALA A 39 14.70 26.72 10.25
N LEU A 40 15.20 27.89 10.69
CA LEU A 40 14.44 29.15 10.74
C LEU A 40 14.08 29.66 9.34
N TYR A 41 14.94 29.47 8.34
CA TYR A 41 14.69 29.88 6.96
C TYR A 41 13.62 29.00 6.29
N GLN A 42 13.67 27.68 6.55
CA GLN A 42 12.64 26.75 6.09
C GLN A 42 11.30 27.00 6.79
N LEU A 43 11.31 27.31 8.10
CA LEU A 43 10.09 27.68 8.83
C LEU A 43 9.47 28.98 8.30
N ALA A 44 10.28 30.01 8.03
CA ALA A 44 9.82 31.26 7.42
C ALA A 44 9.20 31.03 6.03
N PHE A 45 9.89 30.29 5.16
CA PHE A 45 9.40 29.93 3.82
C PHE A 45 8.08 29.15 3.86
N VAL A 46 7.92 28.20 4.78
CA VAL A 46 6.67 27.43 4.95
C VAL A 46 5.55 28.28 5.55
N LEU A 47 5.84 29.20 6.47
CA LEU A 47 4.85 30.17 6.94
C LEU A 47 4.37 31.05 5.78
N GLU A 48 5.28 31.59 4.98
CA GLU A 48 4.97 32.51 3.87
C GLU A 48 4.18 31.82 2.75
N THR A 49 4.56 30.60 2.36
CA THR A 49 3.89 29.87 1.26
C THR A 49 2.59 29.19 1.65
N HIS A 50 2.38 28.84 2.93
CA HIS A 50 1.25 28.02 3.38
C HIS A 50 0.47 28.57 4.59
N VAL A 51 0.55 29.87 4.86
CA VAL A 51 -0.08 30.53 6.02
C VAL A 51 -1.55 30.11 6.23
N VAL A 52 -2.36 30.05 5.18
CA VAL A 52 -3.80 29.72 5.26
C VAL A 52 -4.05 28.26 5.68
N LYS A 53 -3.21 27.32 5.25
CA LYS A 53 -3.28 25.90 5.67
C LYS A 53 -2.75 25.71 7.10
N LEU A 54 -1.76 26.51 7.51
CA LEU A 54 -1.25 26.49 8.87
C LEU A 54 -2.27 27.10 9.85
N GLN A 55 -2.88 28.24 9.47
CA GLN A 55 -3.88 28.97 10.25
C GLN A 55 -5.13 28.12 10.53
N SER A 56 -5.66 27.38 9.55
CA SER A 56 -6.83 26.51 9.78
C SER A 56 -6.52 25.35 10.73
N ARG A 57 -5.33 24.74 10.63
CA ARG A 57 -4.87 23.71 11.57
C ARG A 57 -4.61 24.28 12.98
N LEU A 58 -3.95 25.43 13.08
CA LEU A 58 -3.72 26.13 14.35
C LEU A 58 -5.04 26.56 14.99
N PHE A 59 -6.03 27.02 14.24
CA PHE A 59 -7.34 27.38 14.77
C PHE A 59 -8.04 26.20 15.45
N VAL A 60 -8.05 25.02 14.81
CA VAL A 60 -8.59 23.79 15.41
C VAL A 60 -7.81 23.40 16.68
N TRP A 61 -6.48 23.45 16.64
CA TRP A 61 -5.65 23.16 17.81
C TRP A 61 -5.83 24.16 18.96
N ILE A 62 -5.98 25.46 18.67
CA ILE A 62 -6.24 26.50 19.66
C ILE A 62 -7.59 26.29 20.32
N VAL A 63 -8.66 25.97 19.55
CA VAL A 63 -9.96 25.61 20.13
C VAL A 63 -9.84 24.39 21.04
N PHE A 64 -9.05 23.39 20.66
CA PHE A 64 -8.85 22.18 21.47
C PHE A 64 -8.05 22.46 22.76
N ILE A 65 -6.96 23.24 22.67
CA ILE A 65 -6.12 23.63 23.81
C ILE A 65 -6.88 24.57 24.77
N LEU A 66 -7.73 25.47 24.25
CA LEU A 66 -8.55 26.37 25.05
C LEU A 66 -9.54 25.60 25.96
N GLN A 67 -10.06 24.46 25.48
CA GLN A 67 -10.91 23.58 26.32
C GLN A 67 -10.10 22.92 27.46
N PHE A 68 -8.81 22.60 27.24
CA PHE A 68 -7.95 22.08 28.29
C PHE A 68 -7.56 23.14 29.34
N THR A 69 -7.40 24.42 28.95
CA THR A 69 -7.16 25.50 29.92
C THR A 69 -8.43 25.99 30.62
N LEU A 70 -9.61 25.70 30.10
CA LEU A 70 -10.91 25.95 30.74
C LEU A 70 -11.32 24.90 31.79
N GLN A 71 -10.35 24.42 32.59
CA GLN A 71 -10.61 23.57 33.77
C GLN A 71 -11.22 24.37 34.95
N HIS A 72 -12.35 25.03 34.72
CA HIS A 72 -13.14 25.63 35.80
C HIS A 72 -14.66 25.53 35.65
N TYR A 73 -15.18 24.63 34.80
CA TYR A 73 -16.58 24.20 34.84
C TYR A 73 -16.76 22.67 34.74
N GLY A 74 -16.76 22.02 35.90
CA GLY A 74 -17.75 20.97 36.19
C GLY A 74 -17.52 19.54 35.68
N VAL A 75 -16.28 19.06 35.56
CA VAL A 75 -16.01 17.61 35.39
C VAL A 75 -15.07 17.13 36.50
N ASP A 76 -15.64 16.52 37.54
CA ASP A 76 -14.87 15.91 38.63
C ASP A 76 -14.20 14.61 38.16
N PHE A 77 -12.89 14.65 37.93
CA PHE A 77 -12.07 13.47 37.62
C PHE A 77 -11.68 12.66 38.88
N THR A 78 -12.30 12.94 40.03
CA THR A 78 -12.00 12.25 41.28
C THR A 78 -12.82 10.96 41.36
N PHE A 79 -12.22 9.84 40.93
CA PHE A 79 -12.76 8.48 41.06
C PHE A 79 -12.83 8.02 42.55
N GLN A 80 -13.65 8.67 43.37
CA GLN A 80 -13.90 8.26 44.75
C GLN A 80 -14.91 7.11 44.79
N PHE A 81 -14.39 5.89 44.69
CA PHE A 81 -15.17 4.68 44.96
C PHE A 81 -15.45 4.56 46.48
N VAL A 82 -16.68 4.90 46.89
CA VAL A 82 -17.17 4.63 48.25
C VAL A 82 -17.38 3.11 48.39
N TRP A 83 -16.34 2.43 48.87
CA TRP A 83 -16.41 1.02 49.27
C TRP A 83 -17.34 0.86 50.47
N ARG A 84 -18.41 0.06 50.33
CA ARG A 84 -19.22 -0.39 51.47
C ARG A 84 -18.67 -1.73 51.97
N PRO A 85 -18.34 -1.90 53.26
CA PRO A 85 -17.67 -3.12 53.74
C PRO A 85 -18.62 -4.32 53.81
N SER A 86 -18.10 -5.51 53.49
CA SER A 86 -18.76 -6.78 53.77
C SER A 86 -18.97 -6.97 55.28
N ARG A 87 -20.18 -7.34 55.68
CA ARG A 87 -20.45 -7.98 56.97
C ARG A 87 -20.95 -9.39 56.73
N ASP A 88 -20.09 -10.36 57.02
CA ASP A 88 -20.53 -11.68 57.39
C ASP A 88 -20.93 -11.65 58.87
N ASN A 89 -22.14 -12.13 59.19
CA ASN A 89 -22.39 -12.98 60.36
C ASN A 89 -23.84 -13.50 60.39
N SER A 90 -24.01 -14.83 60.41
CA SER A 90 -25.05 -15.60 61.13
C SER A 90 -26.55 -15.42 60.84
N ARG A 91 -27.15 -16.57 60.48
CA ARG A 91 -28.54 -17.02 60.73
C ARG A 91 -29.67 -16.32 59.96
N ASP A 92 -30.30 -17.05 59.03
CA ASP A 92 -31.63 -17.64 59.26
C ASP A 92 -32.01 -18.63 58.12
N LEU A 93 -32.72 -19.70 58.48
CA LEU A 93 -33.48 -20.61 57.58
C LEU A 93 -34.97 -20.14 57.57
N PRO A 94 -35.90 -20.63 56.70
CA PRO A 94 -35.85 -21.87 55.91
C PRO A 94 -36.41 -21.79 54.46
N THR A 95 -36.35 -22.94 53.75
CA THR A 95 -37.22 -23.42 52.65
C THR A 95 -37.92 -22.42 51.71
N PHE A 96 -37.65 -22.58 50.40
CA PHE A 96 -38.72 -22.54 49.39
C PHE A 96 -38.56 -23.65 48.36
N SER A 97 -39.65 -24.38 48.13
CA SER A 97 -39.82 -25.31 47.02
C SER A 97 -40.37 -24.57 45.79
N ASN A 98 -39.92 -24.98 44.59
CA ASN A 98 -40.71 -25.28 43.38
C ASN A 98 -40.01 -24.92 42.05
N LEU A 99 -40.01 -25.92 41.16
CA LEU A 99 -39.77 -25.93 39.70
C LEU A 99 -38.46 -25.32 39.10
N PRO A 100 -37.61 -26.16 38.48
CA PRO A 100 -36.60 -25.73 37.53
C PRO A 100 -37.11 -25.79 36.07
N ALA A 101 -37.05 -24.68 35.35
CA ALA A 101 -37.14 -24.67 33.89
C ALA A 101 -35.73 -24.88 33.30
N ARG A 102 -35.53 -26.05 32.70
CA ARG A 102 -34.23 -26.60 32.25
C ARG A 102 -33.64 -25.83 31.07
N MET A 103 -32.40 -25.38 31.20
CA MET A 103 -31.58 -24.87 30.10
C MET A 103 -31.02 -26.06 29.30
N ASN A 104 -31.15 -26.04 27.96
CA ASN A 104 -30.79 -27.19 27.11
C ASN A 104 -29.31 -27.14 26.66
N PRO A 105 -28.53 -28.25 26.75
CA PRO A 105 -27.09 -28.23 26.48
C PRO A 105 -26.72 -28.86 25.12
N ASP A 106 -26.66 -28.05 24.05
CA ASP A 106 -26.27 -28.51 22.69
C ASP A 106 -25.06 -27.74 22.10
N VAL A 107 -24.16 -27.22 22.95
CA VAL A 107 -22.95 -26.48 22.53
C VAL A 107 -21.65 -27.22 22.87
N LEU A 108 -21.74 -28.42 23.46
CA LEU A 108 -20.59 -29.21 23.90
C LEU A 108 -20.41 -30.56 23.17
N ASP A 109 -21.04 -30.72 22.00
CA ASP A 109 -20.91 -31.92 21.15
C ASP A 109 -20.16 -31.65 19.83
N PHE A 110 -19.84 -30.39 19.53
CA PHE A 110 -19.15 -29.99 18.29
C PHE A 110 -17.61 -29.90 18.41
N LEU A 111 -17.03 -30.18 19.59
CA LEU A 111 -15.60 -29.94 19.88
C LEU A 111 -14.78 -31.18 20.24
N LEU A 112 -15.37 -32.37 20.35
CA LEU A 112 -14.66 -33.60 20.75
C LEU A 112 -15.19 -34.85 20.02
N ALA A 113 -14.69 -35.11 18.81
CA ALA A 113 -14.86 -36.39 18.14
C ALA A 113 -13.64 -36.70 17.24
N ASP A 114 -12.73 -37.52 17.76
CA ASP A 114 -11.66 -38.19 17.01
C ASP A 114 -11.68 -39.69 17.33
N ASP A 115 -11.57 -40.53 16.28
CA ASP A 115 -11.10 -41.94 16.27
C ASP A 115 -11.90 -43.07 17.00
N PRO A 116 -11.67 -44.38 16.71
CA PRO A 116 -11.14 -45.05 15.50
C PRO A 116 -11.81 -46.41 15.10
N LEU A 117 -11.23 -47.09 14.08
CA LEU A 117 -11.20 -48.56 13.78
C LEU A 117 -12.37 -49.28 13.05
N GLY A 118 -12.01 -50.05 11.99
CA GLY A 118 -12.83 -51.12 11.38
C GLY A 118 -12.33 -51.63 10.00
N CYS A 119 -11.79 -52.85 9.90
CA CYS A 119 -11.14 -53.41 8.68
C CYS A 119 -11.97 -54.49 7.95
N LEU A 120 -11.80 -54.67 6.61
CA LEU A 120 -11.53 -55.97 5.91
C LEU A 120 -11.71 -55.98 4.35
N ARG A 121 -10.58 -55.89 3.60
CA ARG A 121 -10.10 -56.83 2.53
C ARG A 121 -10.93 -57.09 1.20
N PRO A 122 -10.44 -57.83 0.15
CA PRO A 122 -10.22 -57.19 -1.18
C PRO A 122 -10.58 -57.96 -2.51
N ARG A 123 -10.40 -57.26 -3.66
CA ARG A 123 -10.11 -57.78 -5.05
C ARG A 123 -11.27 -58.50 -5.82
N PRO A 124 -11.19 -58.80 -7.15
CA PRO A 124 -10.14 -58.53 -8.18
C PRO A 124 -10.61 -58.07 -9.63
N ALA A 125 -9.62 -57.68 -10.48
CA ALA A 125 -9.55 -57.79 -11.98
C ALA A 125 -10.58 -57.00 -12.85
N ILE A 126 -10.32 -56.57 -14.11
CA ILE A 126 -9.76 -57.27 -15.29
C ILE A 126 -9.09 -56.30 -16.31
N LYS A 127 -7.93 -56.70 -16.88
CA LYS A 127 -7.27 -56.45 -18.21
C LYS A 127 -7.31 -55.07 -18.92
N ALA A 128 -6.41 -54.72 -19.86
CA ALA A 128 -4.97 -54.98 -20.14
C ALA A 128 -4.66 -54.56 -21.61
N ASN A 129 -3.42 -54.14 -21.91
CA ASN A 129 -2.83 -53.96 -23.27
C ASN A 129 -3.47 -52.79 -24.08
N ASN A 130 -2.88 -52.08 -25.04
CA ASN A 130 -1.52 -51.91 -25.62
C ASN A 130 -1.52 -50.52 -26.36
N ILE A 131 -0.45 -49.88 -26.84
CA ILE A 131 0.99 -50.23 -26.98
C ILE A 131 1.88 -48.96 -26.83
N MET A 132 3.20 -49.11 -26.98
CA MET A 132 4.25 -48.08 -26.83
C MET A 132 4.37 -47.08 -28.00
N SER A 133 4.69 -45.81 -27.70
CA SER A 133 5.41 -44.90 -28.61
C SER A 133 6.21 -43.87 -27.80
N GLN A 134 7.49 -44.17 -27.56
CA GLN A 134 8.47 -43.24 -27.00
C GLN A 134 8.88 -42.21 -28.07
N ALA A 135 8.17 -41.09 -28.15
CA ALA A 135 8.65 -39.87 -28.79
C ALA A 135 7.80 -38.67 -28.34
N MET A 136 8.42 -37.70 -27.67
CA MET A 136 7.77 -36.54 -27.03
C MET A 136 6.83 -36.96 -25.86
N ILE A 137 6.94 -36.44 -24.63
CA ILE A 137 7.49 -35.16 -24.18
C ILE A 137 8.41 -35.44 -22.97
N SER A 138 9.72 -35.25 -23.14
CA SER A 138 10.70 -35.23 -22.06
C SER A 138 11.59 -34.00 -22.22
N SER A 139 11.21 -32.90 -21.58
CA SER A 139 11.99 -31.66 -21.50
C SER A 139 11.50 -30.73 -20.38
N PHE A 140 11.15 -31.32 -19.22
CA PHE A 140 11.08 -30.61 -17.94
C PHE A 140 12.13 -31.16 -16.95
N SER A 141 13.37 -31.28 -17.44
CA SER A 141 14.56 -31.14 -16.59
C SER A 141 15.14 -29.77 -16.91
N MET A 142 14.98 -28.81 -16.00
CA MET A 142 15.59 -27.49 -16.16
C MET A 142 16.92 -27.53 -15.41
N ASP A 143 18.01 -27.80 -16.14
CA ASP A 143 19.33 -27.92 -15.54
C ASP A 143 19.76 -26.60 -14.90
N VAL A 144 20.01 -26.65 -13.60
CA VAL A 144 20.48 -25.53 -12.77
C VAL A 144 21.99 -25.33 -12.99
N SER A 145 22.37 -25.05 -14.23
CA SER A 145 23.77 -24.81 -14.63
C SER A 145 23.94 -23.84 -15.81
N THR A 146 22.89 -23.52 -16.57
CA THR A 146 22.96 -22.52 -17.66
C THR A 146 22.77 -21.07 -17.18
N TYR A 147 23.31 -20.74 -16.00
CA TYR A 147 23.49 -19.35 -15.59
C TYR A 147 24.71 -18.77 -16.33
N SER A 148 24.55 -18.48 -17.63
CA SER A 148 25.54 -17.71 -18.39
C SER A 148 25.49 -16.26 -17.88
N SER A 149 26.63 -15.75 -17.43
CA SER A 149 26.74 -14.53 -16.62
C SER A 149 26.59 -13.20 -17.38
N ASP A 150 26.01 -13.22 -18.59
CA ASP A 150 26.18 -12.18 -19.61
C ASP A 150 24.96 -11.27 -19.82
N LEU A 151 24.07 -11.15 -18.83
CA LEU A 151 22.81 -10.38 -18.93
C LEU A 151 22.64 -9.28 -17.87
N TYR A 152 23.76 -8.67 -17.43
CA TYR A 152 23.73 -7.46 -16.59
C TYR A 152 23.81 -6.13 -17.37
N GLU A 153 23.70 -6.18 -18.70
CA GLU A 153 23.50 -5.00 -19.53
C GLU A 153 22.01 -4.86 -19.90
N TYR A 154 21.25 -4.25 -18.97
CA TYR A 154 19.95 -3.67 -19.33
C TYR A 154 20.15 -2.71 -20.51
N PRO A 155 19.26 -2.69 -21.52
CA PRO A 155 19.42 -1.80 -22.66
C PRO A 155 19.60 -0.36 -22.18
N ALA A 156 20.58 0.32 -22.75
CA ALA A 156 21.06 1.63 -22.31
C ALA A 156 19.94 2.68 -22.37
N THR A 157 19.19 2.75 -21.27
CA THR A 157 18.26 3.82 -20.94
C THR A 157 19.07 5.09 -20.65
N ASN A 158 18.43 6.26 -20.76
CA ASN A 158 19.06 7.56 -20.52
C ASN A 158 19.34 7.80 -19.02
N ARG A 159 20.11 6.91 -18.40
CA ARG A 159 20.58 7.02 -17.02
C ARG A 159 21.53 8.21 -16.94
N PRO A 160 21.25 9.22 -16.11
CA PRO A 160 22.31 10.16 -15.74
C PRO A 160 23.42 9.36 -15.07
N VAL A 161 24.67 9.56 -15.52
CA VAL A 161 25.83 8.69 -15.20
C VAL A 161 26.10 8.58 -13.68
N ASN A 162 25.62 9.54 -12.89
CA ASN A 162 25.72 9.58 -11.43
C ASN A 162 24.34 9.57 -10.72
N GLY A 163 23.27 9.14 -11.38
CA GLY A 163 21.91 9.15 -10.83
C GLY A 163 21.59 8.00 -9.90
N LEU A 164 20.76 8.25 -8.89
CA LEU A 164 20.15 7.21 -8.05
C LEU A 164 19.40 6.19 -8.94
N PRO A 165 19.68 4.88 -8.86
CA PRO A 165 18.88 3.87 -9.57
C PRO A 165 17.46 3.90 -9.00
N ASN A 166 16.45 3.99 -9.86
CA ASN A 166 15.05 4.04 -9.43
C ASN A 166 14.29 2.75 -9.81
N ALA A 167 13.27 2.42 -9.03
CA ALA A 167 12.29 1.37 -9.29
C ALA A 167 10.89 1.92 -9.06
N PHE A 168 9.94 1.54 -9.90
CA PHE A 168 8.60 2.12 -9.92
C PHE A 168 7.54 1.05 -9.67
N VAL A 169 6.52 1.40 -8.89
CA VAL A 169 5.35 0.55 -8.63
C VAL A 169 4.11 1.38 -8.88
N MET A 170 3.26 0.96 -9.82
CA MET A 170 2.06 1.69 -10.22
C MET A 170 0.82 0.81 -10.15
N CYS A 171 -0.23 1.29 -9.52
CA CYS A 171 -1.52 0.60 -9.46
C CYS A 171 -2.21 0.55 -10.82
N TRP A 172 -2.74 -0.61 -11.19
CA TRP A 172 -3.62 -0.74 -12.34
C TRP A 172 -4.95 -0.01 -12.10
N GLU A 173 -5.58 -0.26 -10.95
CA GLU A 173 -6.94 0.18 -10.66
C GLU A 173 -7.03 1.68 -10.35
N ASN A 174 -7.54 2.45 -11.32
CA ASN A 174 -7.83 3.89 -11.23
C ASN A 174 -6.59 4.80 -11.19
N VAL A 175 -5.39 4.27 -11.43
CA VAL A 175 -4.18 5.07 -11.67
C VAL A 175 -3.73 4.91 -13.12
N LEU A 176 -3.53 3.68 -13.59
CA LEU A 176 -3.22 3.42 -15.00
C LEU A 176 -4.47 3.23 -15.87
N VAL A 177 -5.55 2.63 -15.33
CA VAL A 177 -6.80 2.38 -16.08
C VAL A 177 -8.00 2.81 -15.24
N PRO A 178 -9.04 3.46 -15.82
CA PRO A 178 -10.20 3.97 -15.08
C PRO A 178 -11.19 2.83 -14.72
N THR A 179 -10.73 1.81 -13.98
CA THR A 179 -11.47 0.55 -13.78
C THR A 179 -12.80 0.75 -13.06
N LYS A 180 -12.93 1.70 -12.13
CA LYS A 180 -14.21 2.01 -11.48
C LYS A 180 -15.20 2.66 -12.47
N TRP A 181 -14.74 3.60 -13.31
CA TRP A 181 -15.56 4.18 -14.37
C TRP A 181 -16.06 3.08 -15.32
N MET A 182 -15.17 2.16 -15.74
CA MET A 182 -15.53 1.02 -16.60
C MET A 182 -16.50 0.04 -15.92
N ARG A 183 -16.31 -0.27 -14.63
CA ARG A 183 -17.25 -1.10 -13.85
C ARG A 183 -18.64 -0.47 -13.79
N GLN A 184 -18.73 0.86 -13.67
CA GLN A 184 -19.99 1.61 -13.61
C GLN A 184 -20.68 1.76 -14.97
N HIS A 185 -19.97 2.20 -16.01
CA HIS A 185 -20.56 2.56 -17.31
C HIS A 185 -20.58 1.41 -18.32
N LEU A 186 -19.58 0.51 -18.27
CA LEU A 186 -19.48 -0.64 -19.17
C LEU A 186 -19.93 -1.96 -18.52
N GLY A 187 -20.21 -1.97 -17.21
CA GLY A 187 -20.57 -3.18 -16.47
C GLY A 187 -19.43 -4.19 -16.39
N LEU A 188 -18.17 -3.72 -16.45
CA LEU A 188 -16.97 -4.55 -16.39
C LEU A 188 -16.93 -5.41 -15.11
N ARG A 189 -16.61 -6.69 -15.25
CA ARG A 189 -16.40 -7.65 -14.14
C ARG A 189 -15.27 -8.62 -14.52
N PRO A 190 -14.59 -9.27 -13.56
CA PRO A 190 -13.59 -10.32 -13.83
C PRO A 190 -14.23 -11.61 -14.36
N SER A 191 -14.70 -11.55 -15.61
CA SER A 191 -15.30 -12.66 -16.34
C SER A 191 -15.26 -12.37 -17.85
N VAL A 192 -14.96 -13.39 -18.66
CA VAL A 192 -14.85 -13.28 -20.13
C VAL A 192 -16.17 -12.82 -20.76
N SER A 193 -17.32 -13.29 -20.25
CA SER A 193 -18.63 -12.87 -20.78
C SER A 193 -18.95 -11.41 -20.47
N ALA A 194 -18.59 -10.92 -19.28
CA ALA A 194 -18.73 -9.52 -18.91
C ALA A 194 -17.79 -8.62 -19.72
N LEU A 195 -16.56 -9.09 -19.99
CA LEU A 195 -15.58 -8.41 -20.82
C LEU A 195 -16.09 -8.25 -22.27
N GLN A 196 -16.62 -9.31 -22.86
CA GLN A 196 -17.22 -9.29 -24.20
C GLN A 196 -18.47 -8.39 -24.25
N ALA A 197 -19.33 -8.42 -23.23
CA ALA A 197 -20.50 -7.52 -23.14
C ALA A 197 -20.09 -6.05 -23.02
N ALA A 198 -19.03 -5.75 -22.25
CA ALA A 198 -18.45 -4.41 -22.14
C ALA A 198 -17.84 -3.94 -23.48
N LYS A 199 -17.15 -4.81 -24.23
CA LYS A 199 -16.69 -4.53 -25.61
C LYS A 199 -17.85 -4.14 -26.52
N GLN A 200 -18.96 -4.88 -26.49
CA GLN A 200 -20.14 -4.58 -27.29
C GLN A 200 -20.82 -3.25 -26.89
N ARG A 201 -20.74 -2.84 -25.62
CA ARG A 201 -21.18 -1.50 -25.19
C ARG A 201 -20.29 -0.40 -25.78
N VAL A 202 -18.97 -0.54 -25.71
CA VAL A 202 -18.02 0.42 -26.31
C VAL A 202 -18.30 0.62 -27.81
N LEU A 203 -18.50 -0.45 -28.57
CA LEU A 203 -18.79 -0.40 -30.00
C LEU A 203 -20.13 0.27 -30.36
N ARG A 204 -21.09 0.28 -29.42
CA ARG A 204 -22.42 0.90 -29.61
C ARG A 204 -22.51 2.34 -29.10
N THR A 205 -21.56 2.79 -28.30
CA THR A 205 -21.56 4.14 -27.73
C THR A 205 -20.67 5.06 -28.58
N PRO A 206 -21.21 6.15 -29.16
CA PRO A 206 -20.43 7.08 -29.97
C PRO A 206 -19.29 7.70 -29.15
N ASN A 207 -18.18 8.00 -29.81
CA ASN A 207 -16.96 8.61 -29.25
C ASN A 207 -16.22 7.80 -28.16
N LEU A 208 -16.82 6.77 -27.56
CA LEU A 208 -16.23 6.04 -26.45
C LEU A 208 -14.99 5.23 -26.87
N GLN A 209 -14.98 4.66 -28.08
CA GLN A 209 -13.78 4.01 -28.63
C GLN A 209 -12.62 5.00 -28.80
N ALA A 210 -12.89 6.23 -29.26
CA ALA A 210 -11.88 7.28 -29.40
C ALA A 210 -11.36 7.73 -28.03
N ALA A 211 -12.24 7.95 -27.05
CA ALA A 211 -11.86 8.30 -25.68
C ALA A 211 -10.98 7.22 -25.02
N LEU A 212 -11.31 5.93 -25.19
CA LEU A 212 -10.46 4.84 -24.68
C LEU A 212 -9.12 4.73 -25.42
N ALA A 213 -9.07 5.03 -26.73
CA ALA A 213 -7.82 5.11 -27.48
C ALA A 213 -6.94 6.31 -27.05
N SER A 214 -7.54 7.42 -26.59
CA SER A 214 -6.82 8.53 -25.97
C SER A 214 -6.22 8.12 -24.61
N VAL A 215 -7.00 7.45 -23.75
CA VAL A 215 -6.50 6.86 -22.50
C VAL A 215 -5.35 5.89 -22.76
N GLU A 216 -5.45 5.05 -23.79
CA GLU A 216 -4.38 4.15 -24.21
C GLU A 216 -3.09 4.89 -24.61
N GLN A 217 -3.22 5.94 -25.44
CA GLN A 217 -2.09 6.74 -25.90
C GLN A 217 -1.34 7.39 -24.74
N ASP A 218 -2.07 8.05 -23.83
CA ASP A 218 -1.49 8.72 -22.67
C ASP A 218 -0.89 7.70 -21.67
N LEU A 219 -1.49 6.52 -21.53
CA LEU A 219 -0.96 5.42 -20.72
C LEU A 219 0.35 4.87 -21.30
N ILE A 220 0.42 4.60 -22.60
CA ILE A 220 1.65 4.13 -23.26
C ILE A 220 2.77 5.18 -23.11
N GLN A 221 2.44 6.47 -23.23
CA GLN A 221 3.39 7.57 -23.02
C GLN A 221 3.91 7.60 -21.57
N LEU A 222 3.03 7.47 -20.58
CA LEU A 222 3.39 7.36 -19.16
C LEU A 222 4.35 6.18 -18.90
N LEU A 223 4.00 4.97 -19.37
CA LEU A 223 4.80 3.77 -19.15
C LEU A 223 6.20 3.90 -19.80
N ASN A 224 6.27 4.39 -21.05
CA ASN A 224 7.55 4.63 -21.73
C ASN A 224 8.40 5.66 -20.97
N SER A 225 7.81 6.81 -20.61
CA SER A 225 8.49 7.89 -19.88
C SER A 225 9.09 7.41 -18.57
N VAL A 226 8.35 6.61 -17.80
CA VAL A 226 8.79 6.09 -16.48
C VAL A 226 9.80 4.96 -16.62
N SER A 227 9.57 4.01 -17.54
CA SER A 227 10.46 2.87 -17.78
C SER A 227 11.87 3.27 -18.24
N ALA A 228 12.02 4.48 -18.80
CA ALA A 228 13.31 5.07 -19.15
C ALA A 228 14.22 5.39 -17.93
N TYR A 229 13.68 5.38 -16.71
CA TYR A 229 14.43 5.65 -15.47
C TYR A 229 14.64 4.39 -14.60
N GLY A 230 14.08 3.23 -14.98
CA GLY A 230 14.21 1.98 -14.23
C GLY A 230 13.04 1.01 -14.41
N PRO A 231 13.11 -0.19 -13.78
CA PRO A 231 12.05 -1.19 -13.85
C PRO A 231 10.73 -0.69 -13.24
N LEU A 232 9.63 -0.97 -13.94
CA LEU A 232 8.27 -0.53 -13.61
C LEU A 232 7.35 -1.73 -13.39
N PHE A 233 6.88 -1.90 -12.16
CA PHE A 233 5.96 -2.95 -11.74
C PHE A 233 4.52 -2.43 -11.72
N ILE A 234 3.70 -2.91 -12.66
CA ILE A 234 2.25 -2.66 -12.69
C ILE A 234 1.58 -3.65 -11.73
N VAL A 235 0.93 -3.16 -10.68
CA VAL A 235 0.26 -3.99 -9.67
C VAL A 235 -1.25 -3.92 -9.82
N SER A 236 -1.88 -5.04 -10.14
CA SER A 236 -3.33 -5.19 -10.25
C SER A 236 -3.91 -6.06 -9.13
N GLU A 237 -5.13 -5.72 -8.71
CA GLU A 237 -5.94 -6.52 -7.77
C GLU A 237 -6.63 -7.72 -8.45
N GLU A 238 -6.64 -7.76 -9.77
CA GLU A 238 -7.16 -8.86 -10.58
C GLU A 238 -5.99 -9.76 -11.04
N GLY A 239 -6.27 -11.00 -11.45
CA GLY A 239 -5.23 -11.91 -11.95
C GLY A 239 -4.63 -11.44 -13.29
N VAL A 240 -3.35 -11.73 -13.52
CA VAL A 240 -2.60 -11.30 -14.73
C VAL A 240 -3.34 -11.65 -16.03
N GLN A 241 -3.92 -12.85 -16.10
CA GLN A 241 -4.70 -13.32 -17.25
C GLN A 241 -5.91 -12.43 -17.57
N PHE A 242 -6.57 -11.85 -16.55
CA PHE A 242 -7.67 -10.92 -16.75
C PHE A 242 -7.19 -9.53 -17.16
N VAL A 243 -6.05 -9.06 -16.62
CA VAL A 243 -5.41 -7.81 -17.07
C VAL A 243 -5.01 -7.92 -18.54
N GLU A 244 -4.36 -9.01 -18.94
CA GLU A 244 -3.97 -9.27 -20.33
C GLU A 244 -5.18 -9.32 -21.27
N ALA A 245 -6.26 -10.02 -20.89
CA ALA A 245 -7.50 -10.04 -21.65
C ALA A 245 -8.17 -8.65 -21.74
N MET A 246 -8.09 -7.84 -20.67
CA MET A 246 -8.58 -6.46 -20.65
C MET A 246 -7.78 -5.57 -21.61
N CYS A 247 -6.45 -5.66 -21.60
CA CYS A 247 -5.59 -4.99 -22.58
C CYS A 247 -5.96 -5.41 -24.00
N LYS A 248 -5.97 -6.71 -24.31
CA LYS A 248 -6.35 -7.23 -25.64
C LYS A 248 -7.76 -6.80 -26.10
N THR A 249 -8.65 -6.44 -25.17
CA THR A 249 -10.04 -6.03 -25.47
C THR A 249 -10.21 -4.53 -25.67
N PHE A 250 -9.60 -3.70 -24.82
CA PHE A 250 -9.80 -2.23 -24.81
C PHE A 250 -8.56 -1.41 -25.15
N PHE A 251 -7.38 -1.99 -24.97
CA PHE A 251 -6.07 -1.36 -25.14
C PHE A 251 -5.12 -2.27 -25.95
N PRO A 252 -5.41 -2.50 -27.25
CA PRO A 252 -4.68 -3.47 -28.08
C PRO A 252 -3.25 -3.05 -28.40
N ARG A 253 -2.94 -1.75 -28.45
CA ARG A 253 -1.57 -1.23 -28.64
C ARG A 253 -0.76 -1.46 -27.37
N LEU A 254 -1.35 -1.23 -26.20
CA LEU A 254 -0.73 -1.55 -24.91
C LEU A 254 -0.47 -3.05 -24.78
N ALA A 255 -1.44 -3.90 -25.17
CA ALA A 255 -1.28 -5.35 -25.18
C ALA A 255 -0.11 -5.79 -26.08
N TYR A 256 0.06 -5.15 -27.24
CA TYR A 256 1.19 -5.38 -28.13
C TYR A 256 2.52 -4.93 -27.50
N CYS A 257 2.58 -3.74 -26.91
CA CYS A 257 3.80 -3.24 -26.26
C CYS A 257 4.23 -4.10 -25.07
N LEU A 258 3.30 -4.52 -24.21
CA LEU A 258 3.59 -5.37 -23.03
C LEU A 258 3.89 -6.83 -23.39
N GLY A 259 3.40 -7.32 -24.54
CA GLY A 259 3.65 -8.68 -25.03
C GLY A 259 4.87 -8.80 -25.95
N SER A 260 5.58 -7.70 -26.22
CA SER A 260 6.75 -7.69 -27.11
C SER A 260 8.04 -8.00 -26.35
N THR A 261 8.90 -8.84 -26.94
CA THR A 261 10.25 -9.09 -26.42
C THR A 261 11.21 -7.90 -26.61
N THR A 262 10.83 -6.89 -27.39
CA THR A 262 11.70 -5.74 -27.73
C THR A 262 11.17 -4.38 -27.28
N MET A 263 9.90 -4.28 -26.87
CA MET A 263 9.29 -3.05 -26.35
C MET A 263 8.94 -3.22 -24.88
N MET A 264 9.04 -2.14 -24.08
CA MET A 264 8.64 -2.13 -22.66
C MET A 264 9.25 -3.29 -21.82
N THR A 265 10.43 -3.79 -22.15
CA THR A 265 11.06 -4.95 -21.49
C THR A 265 11.33 -4.75 -19.99
N SER A 266 11.45 -3.50 -19.54
CA SER A 266 11.55 -3.10 -18.14
C SER A 266 10.18 -2.94 -17.42
N VAL A 267 9.06 -3.22 -18.09
CA VAL A 267 7.71 -3.13 -17.53
C VAL A 267 7.20 -4.54 -17.20
N HIS A 268 6.76 -4.76 -15.96
CA HIS A 268 6.35 -6.06 -15.46
C HIS A 268 4.96 -5.99 -14.84
N VAL A 269 4.03 -6.82 -15.31
CA VAL A 269 2.66 -6.88 -14.78
C VAL A 269 2.56 -7.95 -13.69
N ILE A 270 2.08 -7.55 -12.51
CA ILE A 270 1.84 -8.40 -11.35
C ILE A 270 0.36 -8.29 -10.97
N GLY A 271 -0.38 -9.38 -11.17
CA GLY A 271 -1.78 -9.51 -10.75
C GLY A 271 -1.91 -10.27 -9.44
N ALA A 272 -3.09 -10.21 -8.84
CA ALA A 272 -3.41 -11.00 -7.67
C ALA A 272 -3.34 -12.51 -7.96
N PRO A 273 -2.73 -13.34 -7.09
CA PRO A 273 -2.60 -14.78 -7.31
C PRO A 273 -3.94 -15.52 -7.16
N THR A 274 -4.80 -15.02 -6.26
CA THR A 274 -6.13 -15.55 -5.97
C THR A 274 -7.06 -14.40 -5.62
N ARG A 275 -8.37 -14.67 -5.55
CA ARG A 275 -9.36 -13.69 -5.11
C ARG A 275 -9.26 -13.53 -3.59
N PHE A 276 -9.03 -12.30 -3.12
CA PHE A 276 -8.96 -12.01 -1.68
C PHE A 276 -10.31 -12.25 -0.99
N GLN A 277 -10.27 -12.82 0.22
CA GLN A 277 -11.47 -13.09 1.02
C GLN A 277 -11.90 -11.85 1.82
N SER A 278 -10.94 -11.06 2.29
CA SER A 278 -11.15 -9.81 3.01
C SER A 278 -10.29 -8.65 2.48
N ALA A 279 -10.63 -7.42 2.90
CA ALA A 279 -9.79 -6.25 2.66
C ALA A 279 -8.44 -6.32 3.42
N ALA A 280 -8.37 -7.07 4.52
CA ALA A 280 -7.15 -7.26 5.30
C ALA A 280 -6.16 -8.18 4.58
N ASP A 281 -6.61 -9.32 4.02
CA ASP A 281 -5.75 -10.23 3.26
C ASP A 281 -5.13 -9.53 2.05
N LYS A 282 -5.95 -8.72 1.38
CA LYS A 282 -5.54 -7.87 0.26
C LYS A 282 -4.49 -6.84 0.69
N ALA A 283 -4.70 -6.16 1.82
CA ALA A 283 -3.71 -5.22 2.36
C ALA A 283 -2.38 -5.92 2.70
N ALA A 284 -2.44 -7.07 3.36
CA ALA A 284 -1.27 -7.89 3.69
C ALA A 284 -0.52 -8.35 2.42
N TRP A 285 -1.24 -8.81 1.40
CA TRP A 285 -0.64 -9.17 0.10
C TRP A 285 0.11 -7.99 -0.55
N ARG A 286 -0.45 -6.78 -0.54
CA ARG A 286 0.21 -5.59 -1.13
C ARG A 286 1.47 -5.19 -0.36
N VAL A 287 1.45 -5.25 0.97
CA VAL A 287 2.63 -5.03 1.83
C VAL A 287 3.71 -6.06 1.52
N ASN A 288 3.36 -7.34 1.53
CA ASN A 288 4.30 -8.44 1.28
C ASN A 288 4.89 -8.38 -0.14
N LEU A 289 4.08 -8.02 -1.13
CA LEU A 289 4.53 -7.80 -2.51
C LEU A 289 5.57 -6.69 -2.58
N LEU A 290 5.31 -5.53 -1.96
CA LEU A 290 6.24 -4.40 -2.00
C LEU A 290 7.57 -4.74 -1.32
N GLN A 291 7.54 -5.44 -0.18
CA GLN A 291 8.73 -5.90 0.52
C GLN A 291 9.53 -6.92 -0.32
N SER A 292 8.86 -7.87 -0.98
CA SER A 292 9.50 -8.84 -1.87
C SER A 292 10.08 -8.20 -3.14
N LEU A 293 9.41 -7.19 -3.71
CA LEU A 293 9.97 -6.40 -4.81
C LEU A 293 11.30 -5.76 -4.40
N CYS A 294 11.34 -5.08 -3.25
CA CYS A 294 12.53 -4.43 -2.73
C CYS A 294 13.70 -5.40 -2.47
N ARG A 295 13.40 -6.56 -1.86
CA ARG A 295 14.42 -7.54 -1.44
C ARG A 295 14.90 -8.45 -2.58
N ASP A 296 13.97 -8.99 -3.35
CA ASP A 296 14.20 -10.18 -4.17
C ASP A 296 14.36 -9.81 -5.66
N ARG A 297 13.63 -8.81 -6.15
CA ARG A 297 13.53 -8.50 -7.60
C ARG A 297 14.50 -7.43 -8.08
N LEU A 298 14.84 -6.44 -7.24
CA LEU A 298 15.72 -5.32 -7.65
C LEU A 298 17.20 -5.68 -7.63
N PHE A 299 17.61 -6.67 -6.81
CA PHE A 299 19.01 -7.06 -6.64
C PHE A 299 19.39 -8.39 -7.34
N GLY A 300 18.48 -8.94 -8.17
CA GLY A 300 18.79 -9.97 -9.18
C GLY A 300 19.60 -11.18 -8.69
N GLY A 301 19.23 -11.77 -7.55
CA GLY A 301 19.93 -12.93 -6.98
C GLY A 301 21.14 -12.62 -6.10
N ALA A 302 21.51 -11.34 -5.93
CA ALA A 302 22.52 -10.88 -4.97
C ALA A 302 21.91 -10.08 -3.81
N PRO A 303 20.98 -10.66 -3.00
CA PRO A 303 20.23 -9.92 -1.96
C PRO A 303 21.14 -9.31 -0.90
N GLN A 304 22.36 -9.83 -0.69
CA GLN A 304 23.36 -9.27 0.21
C GLN A 304 23.68 -7.79 -0.10
N ARG A 305 23.58 -7.36 -1.37
CA ARG A 305 23.84 -5.98 -1.80
C ARG A 305 22.86 -4.96 -1.19
N ILE A 306 21.69 -5.39 -0.72
CA ILE A 306 20.70 -4.50 -0.10
C ILE A 306 21.19 -3.88 1.23
N PHE A 307 22.19 -4.51 1.85
CA PHE A 307 22.84 -4.05 3.08
C PHE A 307 24.11 -3.24 2.84
N ASP A 308 24.52 -3.05 1.58
CA ASP A 308 25.64 -2.18 1.22
C ASP A 308 25.18 -0.71 1.14
N PRO A 309 25.85 0.24 1.82
CA PRO A 309 25.44 1.66 1.83
C PRO A 309 25.45 2.36 0.45
N ILE A 310 26.18 1.82 -0.53
CA ILE A 310 26.38 2.42 -1.85
C ILE A 310 25.61 1.61 -2.89
N MET A 311 25.85 0.29 -2.98
CA MET A 311 25.19 -0.60 -3.94
C MET A 311 23.73 -0.88 -3.58
N GLY A 312 23.36 -0.80 -2.30
CA GLY A 312 22.00 -1.01 -1.80
C GLY A 312 21.12 0.25 -1.85
N LYS A 313 21.67 1.41 -2.23
CA LYS A 313 20.92 2.69 -2.29
C LYS A 313 20.14 2.80 -3.61
N PHE A 314 18.82 2.86 -3.53
CA PHE A 314 17.93 3.04 -4.70
C PHE A 314 16.68 3.86 -4.34
N GLY A 315 16.08 4.50 -5.34
CA GLY A 315 14.79 5.17 -5.23
C GLY A 315 13.64 4.22 -5.48
N LEU A 316 12.63 4.21 -4.62
CA LEU A 316 11.39 3.45 -4.80
C LEU A 316 10.24 4.43 -4.97
N VAL A 317 9.63 4.50 -6.15
CA VAL A 317 8.48 5.36 -6.43
C VAL A 317 7.20 4.53 -6.49
N VAL A 318 6.28 4.73 -5.53
CA VAL A 318 4.99 4.05 -5.47
C VAL A 318 3.84 5.02 -5.79
N VAL A 319 3.11 4.77 -6.88
CA VAL A 319 1.92 5.54 -7.27
C VAL A 319 0.68 4.67 -7.06
N SER A 320 -0.17 5.04 -6.10
CA SER A 320 -1.31 4.23 -5.67
C SER A 320 -2.46 5.07 -5.13
N PRO A 321 -3.74 4.64 -5.32
CA PRO A 321 -4.88 5.22 -4.63
C PRO A 321 -5.10 4.63 -3.22
N HIS A 322 -4.31 3.62 -2.81
CA HIS A 322 -4.48 2.90 -1.55
C HIS A 322 -3.52 3.41 -0.48
N GLN A 323 -4.06 3.94 0.62
CA GLN A 323 -3.27 4.39 1.78
C GLN A 323 -2.35 3.29 2.33
N THR A 324 -2.74 2.02 2.23
CA THR A 324 -1.93 0.85 2.60
C THR A 324 -0.59 0.81 1.86
N ASP A 325 -0.55 1.14 0.57
CA ASP A 325 0.69 1.09 -0.22
C ASP A 325 1.60 2.27 0.11
N ILE A 326 1.01 3.42 0.42
CA ILE A 326 1.71 4.63 0.83
C ILE A 326 2.39 4.38 2.19
N ALA A 327 1.68 3.75 3.14
CA ALA A 327 2.24 3.30 4.40
C ALA A 327 3.33 2.23 4.21
N ALA A 328 3.08 1.21 3.37
CA ALA A 328 4.04 0.16 3.06
C ALA A 328 5.33 0.70 2.39
N CYS A 329 5.20 1.73 1.55
CA CYS A 329 6.31 2.45 0.94
C CYS A 329 7.13 3.20 1.98
N GLY A 330 6.48 3.94 2.89
CA GLY A 330 7.16 4.58 4.03
C GLY A 330 7.89 3.57 4.93
N ASP A 331 7.35 2.35 5.04
CA ASP A 331 7.94 1.23 5.78
C ASP A 331 8.98 0.41 4.99
N ALA A 332 9.27 0.74 3.72
CA ALA A 332 10.16 -0.07 2.86
C ALA A 332 11.58 -0.21 3.43
N TYR A 333 12.03 0.76 4.24
CA TYR A 333 13.33 0.71 4.93
C TYR A 333 13.50 -0.54 5.83
N LYS A 334 12.39 -1.13 6.31
CA LYS A 334 12.39 -2.37 7.11
C LYS A 334 12.85 -3.59 6.31
N ALA A 335 12.66 -3.57 4.99
CA ALA A 335 13.13 -4.60 4.06
C ALA A 335 14.41 -4.18 3.31
N ALA A 336 14.63 -2.87 3.12
CA ALA A 336 15.70 -2.31 2.31
C ALA A 336 16.31 -1.05 2.98
N PRO A 337 17.32 -1.18 3.86
CA PRO A 337 17.74 -0.08 4.75
C PRO A 337 18.15 1.24 4.06
N TYR A 338 18.63 1.19 2.82
CA TYR A 338 19.09 2.36 2.05
C TYR A 338 18.10 2.81 0.96
N VAL A 339 16.84 2.39 1.03
CA VAL A 339 15.80 2.82 0.09
C VAL A 339 15.40 4.28 0.30
N VAL A 340 15.33 5.04 -0.79
CA VAL A 340 14.75 6.38 -0.84
C VAL A 340 13.27 6.23 -1.23
N ALA A 341 12.40 6.15 -0.22
CA ALA A 341 10.98 5.86 -0.39
C ALA A 341 10.19 7.10 -0.83
N LYS A 342 9.59 7.04 -2.02
CA LYS A 342 8.83 8.12 -2.65
C LYS A 342 7.43 7.62 -2.95
N SER A 343 6.41 8.34 -2.50
CA SER A 343 5.02 7.90 -2.68
C SER A 343 4.11 9.00 -3.20
N VAL A 344 3.20 8.61 -4.07
CA VAL A 344 2.20 9.45 -4.73
C VAL A 344 0.83 8.84 -4.48
N HIS A 345 0.08 9.44 -3.56
CA HIS A 345 -1.25 8.99 -3.18
C HIS A 345 -2.31 9.67 -4.05
N VAL A 346 -2.96 8.90 -4.92
CA VAL A 346 -3.97 9.43 -5.85
C VAL A 346 -5.37 9.33 -5.23
N GLN A 347 -5.89 10.43 -4.70
CA GLN A 347 -7.10 10.43 -3.86
C GLN A 347 -8.38 10.37 -4.69
N ASN A 348 -8.46 11.17 -5.76
CA ASN A 348 -9.68 11.33 -6.57
C ASN A 348 -9.78 10.43 -7.80
N ALA A 349 -8.75 9.60 -8.05
CA ALA A 349 -8.67 8.54 -9.07
C ALA A 349 -10.00 7.82 -9.36
N ARG A 350 -10.75 7.50 -8.30
CA ARG A 350 -12.00 6.73 -8.33
C ARG A 350 -13.22 7.48 -8.87
N HIS A 351 -13.12 8.77 -9.18
CA HIS A 351 -14.27 9.62 -9.54
C HIS A 351 -14.04 10.44 -10.83
N LEU A 352 -12.93 10.20 -11.53
CA LEU A 352 -12.57 10.92 -12.76
C LEU A 352 -13.45 10.50 -13.95
N THR A 353 -13.80 11.47 -14.79
CA THR A 353 -14.27 11.21 -16.17
C THR A 353 -13.11 10.71 -17.04
N LEU A 354 -13.39 10.18 -18.24
CA LEU A 354 -12.32 9.72 -19.15
C LEU A 354 -11.35 10.85 -19.55
N GLU A 355 -11.86 12.08 -19.74
CA GLU A 355 -11.06 13.26 -20.07
C GLU A 355 -10.19 13.71 -18.89
N GLN A 356 -10.75 13.72 -17.68
CA GLN A 356 -9.98 13.96 -16.46
C GLN A 356 -8.93 12.85 -16.23
N PHE A 357 -9.23 11.62 -16.66
CA PHE A 357 -8.30 10.50 -16.58
C PHE A 357 -7.13 10.62 -17.58
N THR A 358 -7.37 11.09 -18.80
CA THR A 358 -6.27 11.43 -19.74
C THR A 358 -5.37 12.53 -19.19
N LEU A 359 -5.95 13.58 -18.58
CA LEU A 359 -5.17 14.63 -17.92
C LEU A 359 -4.34 14.07 -16.75
N HIS A 360 -4.94 13.21 -15.91
CA HIS A 360 -4.27 12.53 -14.81
C HIS A 360 -3.04 11.72 -15.28
N LEU A 361 -3.17 10.93 -16.35
CA LEU A 361 -2.06 10.17 -16.92
C LEU A 361 -0.92 11.08 -17.40
N ARG A 362 -1.23 12.22 -18.04
CA ARG A 362 -0.23 13.22 -18.47
C ARG A 362 0.47 13.87 -17.28
N THR A 363 -0.28 14.28 -16.25
CA THR A 363 0.31 14.82 -15.01
C THR A 363 1.25 13.82 -14.35
N LEU A 364 0.90 12.52 -14.30
CA LEU A 364 1.82 11.48 -13.83
C LEU A 364 3.05 11.33 -14.73
N ALA A 365 2.89 11.43 -16.05
CA ALA A 365 3.97 11.25 -17.02
C ALA A 365 5.02 12.38 -16.98
N GLU A 366 4.63 13.57 -16.55
CA GLU A 366 5.53 14.69 -16.27
C GLU A 366 6.11 14.61 -14.86
N TYR A 367 5.26 14.39 -13.85
CA TYR A 367 5.63 14.45 -12.44
C TYR A 367 6.54 13.31 -11.99
N VAL A 368 6.26 12.06 -12.39
CA VAL A 368 7.02 10.89 -11.91
C VAL A 368 8.49 10.97 -12.34
N PRO A 369 8.84 11.24 -13.61
CA PRO A 369 10.23 11.51 -14.03
C PRO A 369 10.90 12.64 -13.26
N GLN A 370 10.22 13.78 -13.05
CA GLN A 370 10.77 14.92 -12.31
C GLN A 370 11.12 14.59 -10.85
N ALA A 371 10.44 13.62 -10.25
CA ALA A 371 10.71 13.17 -8.88
C ALA A 371 11.78 12.05 -8.78
N THR A 372 12.25 11.50 -9.91
CA THR A 372 13.33 10.48 -9.93
C THR A 372 14.68 10.97 -9.39
N PRO A 373 15.15 12.22 -9.63
CA PRO A 373 16.47 12.66 -9.18
C PRO A 373 16.51 13.03 -7.69
N CYS A 374 15.36 13.13 -7.01
CA CYS A 374 15.31 13.47 -5.60
C CYS A 374 15.98 12.38 -4.75
N ASP A 375 17.04 12.71 -4.02
CA ASP A 375 17.73 11.80 -3.11
C ASP A 375 17.04 11.64 -1.73
N THR A 376 15.92 12.31 -1.52
CA THR A 376 15.16 12.31 -0.26
C THR A 376 13.81 11.58 -0.40
N SER A 377 13.43 10.86 0.65
CA SER A 377 12.12 10.23 0.77
C SER A 377 11.03 11.29 0.93
N PHE A 378 9.87 11.08 0.29
CA PHE A 378 8.71 11.98 0.41
C PHE A 378 7.38 11.23 0.18
N ALA A 379 6.28 11.84 0.63
CA ALA A 379 4.92 11.40 0.36
C ALA A 379 4.06 12.60 -0.08
N ILE A 380 3.48 12.51 -1.28
CA ILE A 380 2.68 13.57 -1.90
C ILE A 380 1.30 13.03 -2.25
N GLN A 381 0.29 13.91 -2.24
CA GLN A 381 -1.12 13.60 -2.53
C GLN A 381 -1.54 14.34 -3.81
N LEU A 382 -2.20 13.63 -4.73
CA LEU A 382 -2.73 14.13 -6.01
C LEU A 382 -4.23 13.81 -6.15
#